data_AF-A0A6A5G6E9-F1
#
_entry.id   AF-A0A6A5G6E9-F1
#
_cell.length_a   1.000
_cell.length_b   1.000
_cell.length_c   1.000
_cell.angle_alpha   90.00
_cell.angle_beta   90.00
_cell.angle_gamma   90.00
#
_symmetry.space_group_name_H-M   'P 1'
#
loop_
_entity.id
_entity.type
_entity.pdbx_description
1 polymer ?
#
loop_
_entity_poly.entity_id
_entity_poly.type
_entity_poly.pdbx_seq_one_letter_code
_entity_poly.pdbx_strand_id
1 'polypeptide(L)'
;MTIAISLHQSKELSPKEEDSRFYYYSFSNFHIELSHKIQKGSKVTEKELDMLKKKLTVEWKRKQYDVCEKPVELCSYKLCISFITMLTCALISKDILDMARLNFWIQCCIFGIESVLFLVIVQQLWCQRRQIKSECESEKKILEEDIENGCNTRFRFDSHKKTDKEQLMILKNLYSQEVEPLNEKIRLLRKQISCWVMFLASVVILHYWYCAAKLVIKAMTTGSNEGIKLAKRSVVQAITGTLHMLVIAWISRQ
;
A
#
# COMPACT_ATOMS: atom_id res chain seq x y z
N MET A 1 -34.47 -17.30 -17.74
CA MET A 1 -34.24 -16.26 -16.72
C MET A 1 -33.01 -15.48 -17.18
N THR A 2 -33.24 -14.36 -17.87
CA THR A 2 -32.20 -13.62 -18.61
C THR A 2 -31.96 -12.32 -17.86
N ILE A 3 -30.77 -12.16 -17.28
CA ILE A 3 -30.40 -10.97 -16.51
C ILE A 3 -29.86 -9.94 -17.51
N ALA A 4 -30.66 -8.90 -17.76
CA ALA A 4 -30.26 -7.74 -18.54
C ALA A 4 -29.27 -6.90 -17.71
N ILE A 5 -28.02 -6.83 -18.16
CA ILE A 5 -27.02 -5.90 -17.61
C ILE A 5 -27.23 -4.57 -18.35
N SER A 6 -27.81 -3.61 -17.64
CA SER A 6 -27.89 -2.21 -18.07
C SER A 6 -26.48 -1.62 -18.19
N LEU A 7 -25.94 -1.65 -19.40
CA LEU A 7 -24.80 -0.83 -19.82
C LEU A 7 -25.26 0.63 -19.84
N HIS A 8 -25.13 1.32 -18.71
CA HIS A 8 -25.20 2.76 -18.67
C HIS A 8 -23.93 3.26 -19.36
N GLN A 9 -24.02 3.48 -20.67
CA GLN A 9 -22.98 4.13 -21.47
C GLN A 9 -22.60 5.42 -20.75
N SER A 10 -21.34 5.48 -20.31
CA SER A 10 -20.69 6.72 -19.92
C SER A 10 -20.83 7.66 -21.09
N LYS A 11 -21.57 8.74 -20.89
CA LYS A 11 -21.67 9.84 -21.83
C LYS A 11 -20.25 10.36 -22.04
N GLU A 12 -19.62 9.94 -23.13
CA GLU A 12 -18.31 10.42 -23.58
C GLU A 12 -18.42 11.93 -23.74
N LEU A 13 -17.93 12.66 -22.74
CA LEU A 13 -17.53 14.04 -22.89
C LEU A 13 -16.32 14.04 -23.81
N SER A 14 -16.60 14.16 -25.11
CA SER A 14 -15.65 14.57 -26.14
C SER A 14 -14.75 15.68 -25.56
N PRO A 15 -13.43 15.47 -25.43
CA PRO A 15 -12.55 16.55 -25.04
C PRO A 15 -12.56 17.56 -26.19
N LYS A 16 -13.12 18.75 -25.93
CA LYS A 16 -12.82 19.93 -26.74
C LYS A 16 -11.29 20.00 -26.85
N GLU A 17 -10.77 20.29 -28.04
CA GLU A 17 -9.34 20.46 -28.33
C GLU A 17 -8.73 21.57 -27.45
N GLU A 18 -8.45 21.25 -26.19
CA GLU A 18 -7.53 21.96 -25.32
C GLU A 18 -6.15 21.31 -25.52
N ASP A 19 -5.17 22.14 -25.84
CA ASP A 19 -3.80 21.77 -26.24
C ASP A 19 -3.24 20.61 -25.38
N SER A 20 -3.23 19.41 -25.96
CA SER A 20 -3.05 18.12 -25.29
C SER A 20 -1.68 17.94 -24.62
N ARG A 21 -0.71 18.80 -24.96
CA ARG A 21 0.63 18.84 -24.35
C ARG A 21 0.61 19.15 -22.86
N PHE A 22 -0.35 19.93 -22.38
CA PHE A 22 -0.37 20.34 -20.98
C PHE A 22 -1.01 19.31 -20.05
N TYR A 23 -1.72 18.30 -20.54
CA TYR A 23 -2.43 17.34 -19.68
C TYR A 23 -1.48 16.42 -18.90
N TYR A 24 -0.29 16.13 -19.42
CA TYR A 24 0.64 15.14 -18.85
C TYR A 24 1.62 15.68 -17.78
N TYR A 25 1.76 16.99 -17.63
CA TYR A 25 2.70 17.56 -16.67
C TYR A 25 2.19 17.55 -15.23
N SER A 26 3.02 17.16 -14.27
CA SER A 26 2.75 17.37 -12.83
C SER A 26 2.70 18.86 -12.49
N PHE A 27 2.11 19.20 -11.35
CA PHE A 27 2.10 20.58 -10.84
C PHE A 27 3.51 21.16 -10.82
N SER A 28 4.49 20.43 -10.27
CA SER A 28 5.87 20.90 -10.16
C SER A 28 6.51 21.22 -11.52
N ASN A 29 6.31 20.35 -12.52
CA ASN A 29 6.91 20.58 -13.83
C ASN A 29 6.25 21.77 -14.55
N PHE A 30 4.92 21.89 -14.45
CA PHE A 30 4.19 22.99 -15.05
C PHE A 30 4.47 24.33 -14.34
N HIS A 31 4.66 24.31 -13.02
CA HIS A 31 5.11 25.46 -12.24
C HIS A 31 6.49 25.98 -12.70
N ILE A 32 7.45 25.07 -12.91
CA ILE A 32 8.80 25.40 -13.40
C ILE A 32 8.72 26.04 -14.80
N GLU A 33 7.92 25.48 -15.70
CA GLU A 33 7.73 26.02 -17.05
C GLU A 33 7.21 27.46 -17.03
N LEU A 34 6.17 27.72 -16.23
CA LEU A 34 5.62 29.07 -16.08
C LEU A 34 6.60 30.02 -15.38
N SER A 35 7.41 29.53 -14.43
CA SER A 35 8.48 30.31 -13.80
C SER A 35 9.53 30.75 -14.83
N HIS A 36 9.95 29.85 -15.72
CA HIS A 36 10.88 30.15 -16.80
C HIS A 36 10.30 31.16 -17.80
N LYS A 37 8.99 31.07 -18.10
CA LYS A 37 8.29 32.01 -18.99
C LYS A 37 8.32 33.44 -18.41
N ILE A 38 8.03 33.59 -17.12
CA ILE A 38 8.13 34.87 -16.41
C ILE A 38 9.57 35.40 -16.41
N GLN A 39 10.56 34.54 -16.17
CA GLN A 39 11.97 34.94 -16.17
C GLN A 39 12.43 35.47 -17.54
N LYS A 40 11.87 34.95 -18.63
CA LYS A 40 12.10 35.43 -20.01
C LYS A 40 11.31 36.71 -20.34
N GLY A 41 10.60 37.31 -19.38
CA GLY A 41 9.80 38.53 -19.58
C GLY A 41 8.46 38.30 -20.29
N SER A 42 8.07 37.04 -20.51
CA SER A 42 6.78 36.71 -21.12
C SER A 42 5.67 36.69 -20.08
N LYS A 43 4.50 37.24 -20.44
CA LYS A 43 3.31 37.22 -19.57
C LYS A 43 2.72 35.82 -19.47
N VAL A 44 2.26 35.45 -18.28
CA VAL A 44 1.47 34.23 -18.06
C VAL A 44 0.01 34.55 -18.34
N THR A 45 -0.65 33.70 -19.11
CA THR A 45 -2.08 33.86 -19.40
C THR A 45 -2.91 33.37 -18.23
N GLU A 46 -4.09 33.98 -18.03
CA GLU A 46 -5.02 33.56 -16.98
C GLU A 46 -5.41 32.07 -17.12
N LYS A 47 -5.54 31.58 -18.36
CA LYS A 47 -5.77 30.16 -18.65
C LYS A 47 -4.65 29.25 -18.16
N GLU A 48 -3.38 29.64 -18.34
CA GLU A 48 -2.24 28.86 -17.84
C GLU A 48 -2.23 28.80 -16.31
N LEU A 49 -2.57 29.90 -15.65
CA LEU A 49 -2.67 29.95 -14.20
C LEU A 49 -3.83 29.11 -13.67
N ASP A 50 -5.00 29.17 -14.31
CA ASP A 50 -6.16 28.34 -13.94
C ASP A 50 -5.90 26.86 -14.17
N MET A 51 -5.13 26.51 -15.21
CA MET A 51 -4.68 25.15 -15.43
C MET A 51 -3.71 24.68 -14.34
N LEU A 52 -2.80 25.54 -13.88
CA LEU A 52 -1.90 25.24 -12.77
C LEU A 52 -2.68 25.04 -11.44
N LYS A 53 -3.70 25.86 -11.17
CA LYS A 53 -4.63 25.68 -10.04
C LYS A 53 -5.36 24.35 -10.13
N LYS A 54 -5.93 24.02 -11.31
CA LYS A 54 -6.62 22.75 -11.55
C LYS A 54 -5.69 21.56 -11.29
N LYS A 55 -4.43 21.63 -11.74
CA LYS A 55 -3.42 20.59 -11.48
C LYS A 55 -3.11 20.45 -9.99
N LEU A 56 -2.91 21.55 -9.27
CA LEU A 56 -2.70 21.54 -7.82
C LEU A 56 -3.86 20.83 -7.10
N THR A 57 -5.10 21.21 -7.44
CA THR A 57 -6.30 20.61 -6.85
C THR A 57 -6.41 19.13 -7.15
N VAL A 58 -6.14 18.71 -8.39
CA VAL A 58 -6.17 17.29 -8.79
C VAL A 58 -5.10 16.49 -8.05
N GLU A 59 -3.88 16.99 -7.95
CA GLU A 59 -2.81 16.32 -7.21
C GLU A 59 -3.12 16.23 -5.72
N TRP A 60 -3.55 17.32 -5.09
CA TRP A 60 -3.95 17.32 -3.68
C TRP A 60 -5.05 16.30 -3.40
N LYS A 61 -6.12 16.26 -4.22
CA LYS A 61 -7.20 15.27 -4.10
C LYS A 61 -6.65 13.85 -4.17
N ARG A 62 -5.86 13.55 -5.20
CA ARG A 62 -5.26 12.22 -5.37
C ARG A 62 -4.41 11.83 -4.16
N LYS A 63 -3.63 12.76 -3.61
CA LYS A 63 -2.80 12.51 -2.43
C LYS A 63 -3.62 12.29 -1.16
N GLN A 64 -4.75 12.98 -1.00
CA GLN A 64 -5.69 12.71 0.09
C GLN A 64 -6.23 11.29 0.00
N TYR A 65 -6.72 10.87 -1.18
CA TYR A 65 -7.16 9.49 -1.39
C TYR A 65 -6.07 8.46 -1.08
N ASP A 66 -4.84 8.68 -1.57
CA ASP A 66 -3.69 7.79 -1.29
C ASP A 66 -3.39 7.69 0.21
N VAL A 67 -3.40 8.82 0.94
CA VAL A 67 -3.18 8.85 2.40
C VAL A 67 -4.27 8.09 3.15
N CYS A 68 -5.52 8.14 2.68
CA CYS A 68 -6.63 7.46 3.32
C CYS A 68 -6.63 5.94 3.06
N GLU A 69 -6.18 5.49 1.88
CA GLU A 69 -6.19 4.07 1.51
C GLU A 69 -4.99 3.29 2.03
N LYS A 70 -3.78 3.89 2.03
CA LYS A 70 -2.54 3.23 2.43
C LYS A 70 -2.56 2.61 3.85
N PRO A 71 -3.20 3.22 4.87
CA PRO A 71 -3.35 2.61 6.19
C PRO A 71 -4.23 1.34 6.18
N VAL A 72 -5.29 1.30 5.35
CA VAL A 72 -6.14 0.11 5.19
C VAL A 72 -5.35 -1.02 4.54
N GLU A 73 -4.55 -0.69 3.52
CA GLU A 73 -3.63 -1.63 2.86
C GLU A 73 -2.61 -2.19 3.88
N LEU A 74 -1.96 -1.32 4.66
CA LEU A 74 -1.03 -1.71 5.71
C LEU A 74 -1.68 -2.65 6.74
N CYS A 75 -2.91 -2.35 7.18
CA CYS A 75 -3.61 -3.22 8.13
C CYS A 75 -3.97 -4.59 7.50
N SER A 76 -4.31 -4.59 6.21
CA SER A 76 -4.55 -5.83 5.45
C SER A 76 -3.28 -6.68 5.37
N TYR A 77 -2.11 -6.07 5.12
CA TYR A 77 -0.82 -6.77 5.17
C TYR A 77 -0.54 -7.37 6.55
N LYS A 78 -0.76 -6.61 7.63
CA LYS A 78 -0.59 -7.13 9.01
C LYS A 78 -1.47 -8.35 9.27
N LEU A 79 -2.74 -8.31 8.85
CA LEU A 79 -3.66 -9.45 8.97
C LEU A 79 -3.16 -10.69 8.21
N CYS A 80 -2.72 -10.52 6.97
CA CYS A 80 -2.15 -11.61 6.18
C CYS A 80 -0.91 -12.21 6.85
N ILE A 81 -0.01 -11.38 7.36
CA ILE A 81 1.19 -11.82 8.10
C ILE A 81 0.78 -12.59 9.36
N SER A 82 -0.14 -12.06 10.16
CA SER A 82 -0.61 -12.75 11.37
C SER A 82 -1.19 -14.13 11.05
N PHE A 83 -1.95 -14.26 9.97
CA PHE A 83 -2.51 -15.55 9.54
C PHE A 83 -1.42 -16.54 9.09
N ILE A 84 -0.46 -16.10 8.29
CA ILE A 84 0.67 -16.95 7.84
C ILE A 84 1.52 -17.38 9.03
N THR A 85 1.80 -16.47 9.96
CA THR A 85 2.54 -16.77 11.19
C THR A 85 1.78 -17.76 12.05
N MET A 86 0.47 -17.60 12.23
CA MET A 86 -0.38 -18.54 12.99
C MET A 86 -0.30 -19.96 12.41
N LEU A 87 -0.46 -20.11 11.10
CA LEU A 87 -0.35 -21.43 10.45
C LEU A 87 1.05 -22.03 10.62
N THR A 88 2.09 -21.20 10.48
CA THR A 88 3.48 -21.62 10.64
C THR A 88 3.76 -22.09 12.07
N CYS A 89 3.32 -21.32 13.07
CA CYS A 89 3.43 -21.66 14.47
C CYS A 89 2.69 -22.95 14.79
N ALA A 90 1.45 -23.14 14.31
CA ALA A 90 0.70 -24.37 14.54
C ALA A 90 1.42 -25.62 14.00
N LEU A 91 2.05 -25.53 12.83
CA LEU A 91 2.85 -26.63 12.26
C LEU A 91 4.09 -26.93 13.10
N ILE A 92 4.82 -25.90 13.53
CA ILE A 92 6.03 -26.04 14.36
C ILE A 92 5.68 -26.57 15.74
N SER A 93 4.65 -26.02 16.39
CA SER A 93 4.12 -26.47 17.66
C SER A 93 3.75 -27.95 17.59
N LYS A 94 3.04 -28.39 16.52
CA LYS A 94 2.72 -29.81 16.33
C LYS A 94 3.97 -30.68 16.36
N ASP A 95 4.97 -30.32 15.58
CA ASP A 95 6.20 -31.08 15.46
C ASP A 95 6.97 -31.17 16.79
N ILE A 96 7.04 -30.08 17.53
CA ILE A 96 7.69 -30.05 18.86
C ILE A 96 6.92 -30.89 19.86
N LEU A 97 5.59 -30.78 19.88
CA LEU A 97 4.72 -31.52 20.79
C LEU A 97 4.75 -33.03 20.52
N ASP A 98 4.83 -33.42 19.25
CA ASP A 98 4.99 -34.82 18.83
C ASP A 98 6.38 -35.37 19.23
N MET A 99 7.45 -34.57 19.06
CA MET A 99 8.79 -34.93 19.50
C MET A 99 8.91 -35.05 21.03
N ALA A 100 8.21 -34.19 21.77
CA ALA A 100 8.17 -34.22 23.23
C ALA A 100 7.32 -35.37 23.80
N ARG A 101 6.63 -36.14 22.94
CA ARG A 101 5.75 -37.27 23.31
C ARG A 101 4.74 -36.91 24.41
N LEU A 102 4.20 -35.69 24.36
CA LEU A 102 3.22 -35.24 25.34
C LEU A 102 1.88 -35.96 25.15
N ASN A 103 1.14 -36.12 26.25
CA ASN A 103 -0.21 -36.67 26.20
C ASN A 103 -1.13 -35.81 25.32
N PHE A 104 -2.03 -36.46 24.58
CA PHE A 104 -2.99 -35.82 23.67
C PHE A 104 -3.71 -34.62 24.30
N TRP A 105 -4.20 -34.78 25.54
CA TRP A 105 -4.89 -33.71 26.28
C TRP A 105 -4.02 -32.47 26.50
N ILE A 106 -2.73 -32.65 26.80
CA ILE A 106 -1.78 -31.55 27.00
C ILE A 106 -1.53 -30.84 25.67
N GLN A 107 -1.37 -31.61 24.58
CA GLN A 107 -1.21 -31.05 23.24
C GLN A 107 -2.42 -30.19 22.86
N CYS A 108 -3.65 -30.69 23.08
CA CYS A 108 -4.88 -29.94 22.82
C CYS A 108 -4.96 -28.65 23.64
N CYS A 109 -4.58 -28.66 24.92
CA CYS A 109 -4.57 -27.46 25.75
C CYS A 109 -3.59 -26.40 25.21
N ILE A 110 -2.38 -26.80 24.83
CA ILE A 110 -1.37 -25.89 24.28
C ILE A 110 -1.87 -25.26 22.96
N PHE A 111 -2.39 -26.10 22.05
CA PHE A 111 -2.99 -25.60 20.80
C PHE A 111 -4.18 -24.68 21.04
N GLY A 112 -5.02 -24.97 22.04
CA GLY A 112 -6.15 -24.13 22.42
C GLY A 112 -5.67 -22.74 22.87
N ILE A 113 -4.68 -22.68 23.76
CA ILE A 113 -4.10 -21.42 24.24
C ILE A 113 -3.48 -20.63 23.07
N GLU A 114 -2.67 -21.29 22.24
CA GLU A 114 -2.05 -20.67 21.06
C GLU A 114 -3.10 -20.08 20.11
N SER A 115 -4.16 -20.84 19.82
CA SER A 115 -5.26 -20.40 18.95
C SER A 115 -5.99 -19.18 19.52
N VAL A 116 -6.27 -19.16 20.83
CA VAL A 116 -6.92 -18.01 21.48
C VAL A 116 -6.04 -16.76 21.40
N LEU A 117 -4.74 -16.89 21.65
CA LEU A 117 -3.80 -15.76 21.55
C LEU A 117 -3.78 -15.17 20.14
N PHE A 118 -3.72 -16.01 19.10
CA PHE A 118 -3.79 -15.53 17.72
C PHE A 118 -5.13 -14.91 17.36
N LEU A 119 -6.24 -15.49 17.82
CA LEU A 119 -7.59 -14.95 17.59
C LEU A 119 -7.73 -13.53 18.17
N VAL A 120 -7.18 -13.28 19.37
CA VAL A 120 -7.18 -11.93 19.96
C VAL A 120 -6.44 -10.94 19.07
N ILE A 121 -5.25 -11.31 18.56
CA ILE A 121 -4.45 -10.45 17.68
C ILE A 121 -5.19 -10.19 16.35
N VAL A 122 -5.72 -11.24 15.72
CA VAL A 122 -6.47 -11.14 14.45
C VAL A 122 -7.71 -10.28 14.63
N GLN A 123 -8.47 -10.49 15.71
CA GLN A 123 -9.66 -9.71 16.01
C GLN A 123 -9.31 -8.22 16.22
N GLN A 124 -8.25 -7.91 16.97
CA GLN A 124 -7.81 -6.54 17.17
C GLN A 124 -7.44 -5.86 15.85
N LEU A 125 -6.63 -6.53 15.01
CA LEU A 125 -6.25 -6.01 13.70
C LEU A 125 -7.46 -5.86 12.77
N TRP A 126 -8.40 -6.78 12.83
CA TRP A 126 -9.64 -6.73 12.04
C TRP A 126 -10.52 -5.53 12.43
N CYS A 127 -10.69 -5.30 13.73
CA CYS A 127 -11.41 -4.13 14.24
C CYS A 127 -10.73 -2.83 13.83
N GLN A 128 -9.40 -2.74 13.98
CA GLN A 128 -8.61 -1.59 13.53
C GLN A 128 -8.80 -1.32 12.04
N ARG A 129 -8.74 -2.37 11.20
CA ARG A 129 -8.98 -2.24 9.75
C ARG A 129 -10.35 -1.65 9.46
N ARG A 130 -11.39 -2.13 10.15
CA ARG A 130 -12.76 -1.64 9.97
C ARG A 130 -12.88 -0.16 10.33
N GLN A 131 -12.31 0.24 11.48
CA GLN A 131 -12.33 1.64 11.93
C GLN A 131 -11.65 2.56 10.92
N ILE A 132 -10.40 2.23 10.53
CA ILE A 132 -9.65 3.01 9.54
C ILE A 132 -10.40 3.07 8.20
N LYS A 133 -11.01 1.95 7.77
CA LYS A 133 -11.78 1.93 6.53
C LYS A 133 -13.02 2.82 6.61
N SER A 134 -13.75 2.81 7.73
CA SER A 134 -14.91 3.69 7.89
C SER A 134 -14.54 5.16 7.97
N GLU A 135 -13.43 5.49 8.63
CA GLU A 135 -12.89 6.86 8.69
C GLU A 135 -12.50 7.33 7.28
N CYS A 136 -11.75 6.51 6.54
CA CYS A 136 -11.39 6.74 5.15
C CYS A 136 -12.61 6.96 4.26
N GLU A 137 -13.64 6.11 4.36
CA GLU A 137 -14.88 6.28 3.59
C GLU A 137 -15.63 7.57 3.97
N SER A 138 -15.61 7.97 5.24
CA SER A 138 -16.22 9.23 5.67
C SER A 138 -15.46 10.46 5.17
N GLU A 139 -14.13 10.44 5.22
CA GLU A 139 -13.27 11.53 4.70
C GLU A 139 -13.42 11.67 3.18
N LYS A 140 -13.53 10.56 2.45
CA LYS A 140 -13.79 10.57 1.01
C LYS A 140 -15.13 11.19 0.67
N LYS A 141 -16.19 10.89 1.44
CA LYS A 141 -17.52 11.48 1.23
C LYS A 141 -17.51 12.99 1.49
N ILE A 142 -16.88 13.44 2.57
CA ILE A 142 -16.71 14.88 2.86
C ILE A 142 -15.97 15.56 1.71
N LEU A 143 -14.89 14.94 1.21
CA LEU A 143 -14.13 15.47 0.08
C LEU A 143 -14.97 15.55 -1.20
N GLU A 144 -15.82 14.56 -1.46
CA GLU A 144 -16.72 14.54 -2.63
C GLU A 144 -17.84 15.58 -2.50
N GLU A 145 -18.43 15.73 -1.31
CA GLU A 145 -19.43 16.77 -1.02
C GLU A 145 -18.84 18.18 -1.13
N ASP A 146 -17.60 18.41 -0.66
CA ASP A 146 -16.89 19.67 -0.87
C ASP A 146 -16.73 19.99 -2.37
N ILE A 147 -16.54 18.96 -3.20
CA ILE A 147 -16.39 19.13 -4.65
C ILE A 147 -17.73 19.44 -5.33
N GLU A 148 -18.78 18.70 -4.97
CA GLU A 148 -20.13 18.84 -5.54
C GLU A 148 -20.78 20.17 -5.15
N ASN A 149 -20.57 20.64 -3.92
CA ASN A 149 -21.03 21.94 -3.44
C ASN A 149 -20.30 23.15 -4.07
N GLY A 150 -19.49 22.93 -5.10
CA GLY A 150 -18.78 24.00 -5.81
C GLY A 150 -17.56 24.53 -5.07
N CYS A 151 -17.10 23.86 -4.00
CA CYS A 151 -15.83 24.14 -3.34
C CYS A 151 -14.62 23.59 -4.13
N ASN A 152 -14.69 23.65 -5.48
CA ASN A 152 -13.50 23.69 -6.34
C ASN A 152 -12.58 24.89 -6.00
N THR A 153 -13.02 25.76 -5.08
CA THR A 153 -12.36 26.95 -4.55
C THR A 153 -11.74 26.76 -3.16
N ARG A 154 -11.34 25.56 -2.70
CA ARG A 154 -10.53 25.48 -1.45
C ARG A 154 -9.31 26.40 -1.54
N PHE A 155 -8.73 26.49 -2.73
CA PHE A 155 -7.75 27.52 -3.08
C PHE A 155 -8.45 28.71 -3.76
N ARG A 156 -9.23 29.49 -3.00
CA ARG A 156 -9.85 30.72 -3.51
C ARG A 156 -8.78 31.81 -3.59
N PHE A 157 -8.48 32.25 -4.79
CA PHE A 157 -7.49 33.29 -5.04
C PHE A 157 -8.18 34.59 -5.43
N ASP A 158 -7.84 35.65 -4.72
CA ASP A 158 -8.16 37.00 -5.17
C ASP A 158 -7.06 37.44 -6.15
N SER A 159 -7.33 37.26 -7.44
CA SER A 159 -6.38 37.53 -8.54
C SER A 159 -6.25 39.01 -8.86
N HIS A 160 -7.17 39.86 -8.39
CA HIS A 160 -7.37 41.21 -8.91
C HIS A 160 -6.24 42.23 -8.61
N LYS A 161 -5.21 41.87 -7.82
CA LYS A 161 -4.15 42.81 -7.42
C LYS A 161 -2.71 42.27 -7.39
N LYS A 162 -2.45 41.05 -7.84
CA LYS A 162 -1.13 40.39 -7.70
C LYS A 162 -0.45 40.18 -9.05
N THR A 163 0.87 40.36 -9.08
CA THR A 163 1.68 40.10 -10.28
C THR A 163 1.75 38.59 -10.58
N ASP A 164 1.98 38.20 -11.84
CA ASP A 164 2.13 36.79 -12.25
C ASP A 164 3.13 36.03 -11.36
N LYS A 165 4.23 36.70 -10.99
CA LYS A 165 5.28 36.15 -10.11
C LYS A 165 4.77 35.89 -8.69
N GLU A 166 3.99 36.81 -8.13
CA GLU A 166 3.38 36.65 -6.81
C GLU A 166 2.34 35.53 -6.80
N GLN A 167 1.51 35.45 -7.85
CA GLN A 167 0.52 34.38 -7.98
C GLN A 167 1.19 33.00 -8.06
N LEU A 168 2.27 32.88 -8.85
CA LEU A 168 3.05 31.65 -8.95
C LEU A 168 3.73 31.27 -7.63
N MET A 169 4.21 32.25 -6.86
CA MET A 169 4.80 32.03 -5.54
C MET A 169 3.76 31.53 -4.52
N ILE A 170 2.55 32.09 -4.52
CA ILE A 170 1.50 31.63 -3.60
C ILE A 170 1.08 30.19 -3.93
N LEU A 171 0.94 29.86 -5.21
CA LEU A 171 0.64 28.48 -5.65
C LEU A 171 1.72 27.50 -5.19
N LYS A 172 3.00 27.89 -5.26
CA LYS A 172 4.10 27.09 -4.72
C LYS A 172 3.97 26.90 -3.21
N ASN A 173 3.71 27.97 -2.47
CA ASN A 173 3.58 27.91 -1.01
C ASN A 173 2.42 27.02 -0.58
N LEU A 174 1.28 27.10 -1.28
CA LEU A 174 0.14 26.21 -1.02
C LEU A 174 0.47 24.75 -1.31
N TYR A 175 1.17 24.46 -2.40
CA TYR A 175 1.64 23.12 -2.68
C TYR A 175 2.52 22.58 -1.54
N SER A 176 3.47 23.38 -1.06
CA SER A 176 4.33 22.99 0.05
C SER A 176 3.59 22.87 1.39
N GLN A 177 2.49 23.61 1.60
CA GLN A 177 1.69 23.51 2.83
C GLN A 177 0.72 22.34 2.83
N GLU A 178 0.13 22.01 1.67
CA GLU A 178 -1.00 21.07 1.60
C GLU A 178 -0.63 19.74 0.94
N VAL A 179 0.29 19.72 -0.03
CA VAL A 179 0.63 18.52 -0.81
C VAL A 179 1.91 17.86 -0.30
N GLU A 180 2.94 18.63 0.06
CA GLU A 180 4.19 18.07 0.60
C GLU A 180 3.98 17.25 1.89
N PRO A 181 3.18 17.69 2.88
CA PRO A 181 2.93 16.88 4.07
C PRO A 181 2.21 15.57 3.76
N LEU A 182 1.32 15.55 2.76
CA LEU A 182 0.66 14.33 2.31
C LEU A 182 1.66 13.39 1.62
N ASN A 183 2.55 13.92 0.78
CA ASN A 183 3.62 13.13 0.17
C ASN A 183 4.53 12.49 1.22
N GLU A 184 4.87 13.24 2.28
CA GLU A 184 5.69 12.72 3.38
C GLU A 184 4.95 11.62 4.15
N LYS A 185 3.66 11.81 4.46
CA LYS A 185 2.82 10.76 5.07
C LYS A 185 2.78 9.49 4.21
N ILE A 186 2.56 9.61 2.90
CA ILE A 186 2.56 8.47 1.96
C ILE A 186 3.92 7.77 1.96
N ARG A 187 5.01 8.54 1.97
CA ARG A 187 6.38 8.00 2.02
C ARG A 187 6.62 7.20 3.28
N LEU A 188 6.20 7.71 4.44
CA LEU A 188 6.31 7.01 5.73
C LEU A 188 5.48 5.72 5.73
N LEU A 189 4.23 5.77 5.25
CA LEU A 189 3.37 4.59 5.13
C LEU A 189 3.98 3.53 4.21
N ARG A 190 4.54 3.94 3.06
CA ARG A 190 5.24 3.03 2.14
C ARG A 190 6.45 2.37 2.81
N LYS A 191 7.26 3.14 3.52
CA LYS A 191 8.40 2.61 4.28
C LYS A 191 7.94 1.59 5.32
N GLN A 192 6.84 1.86 6.02
CA GLN A 192 6.28 0.93 6.98
C GLN A 192 5.79 -0.37 6.31
N ILE A 193 5.06 -0.27 5.19
CA ILE A 193 4.63 -1.45 4.41
C ILE A 193 5.83 -2.28 3.97
N SER A 194 6.89 -1.63 3.44
CA SER A 194 8.12 -2.31 3.05
C SER A 194 8.76 -3.08 4.21
N CYS A 195 8.81 -2.50 5.41
CA CYS A 195 9.30 -3.22 6.61
C CYS A 195 8.47 -4.47 6.91
N TRP A 196 7.14 -4.41 6.78
CA TRP A 196 6.28 -5.57 7.01
C TRP A 196 6.45 -6.65 5.93
N VAL A 197 6.67 -6.26 4.67
CA VAL A 197 6.98 -7.20 3.58
C VAL A 197 8.31 -7.90 3.85
N MET A 198 9.33 -7.18 4.31
CA MET A 198 10.62 -7.76 4.71
C MET A 198 10.47 -8.77 5.86
N PHE A 199 9.65 -8.42 6.86
CA PHE A 199 9.35 -9.32 7.98
C PHE A 199 8.66 -10.59 7.48
N LEU A 200 7.64 -10.47 6.63
CA LEU A 200 6.94 -11.61 6.04
C LEU A 200 7.88 -12.52 5.25
N ALA A 201 8.71 -11.93 4.38
CA ALA A 201 9.72 -12.65 3.61
C ALA A 201 10.64 -13.46 4.54
N SER A 202 11.08 -12.85 5.64
CA SER A 202 11.95 -13.50 6.63
C SER A 202 11.25 -14.69 7.30
N VAL A 203 9.99 -14.55 7.72
CA VAL A 203 9.19 -15.63 8.32
C VAL A 203 9.04 -16.80 7.35
N VAL A 204 8.72 -16.52 6.07
CA VAL A 204 8.55 -17.58 5.07
C VAL A 204 9.87 -18.27 4.72
N ILE A 205 10.97 -17.52 4.63
CA ILE A 205 12.31 -18.08 4.44
C ILE A 205 12.64 -19.05 5.59
N LEU A 206 12.47 -18.61 6.84
CA LEU A 206 12.71 -19.45 8.01
C LEU A 206 11.86 -20.72 7.99
N HIS A 207 10.58 -20.62 7.59
CA HIS A 207 9.70 -21.78 7.47
C HIS A 207 10.21 -22.79 6.43
N TYR A 208 10.60 -22.33 5.23
CA TYR A 208 11.16 -23.21 4.21
C TYR A 208 12.42 -23.95 4.69
N TRP A 209 13.32 -23.23 5.36
CA TRP A 209 14.54 -23.83 5.91
C TRP A 209 14.26 -24.79 7.06
N TYR A 210 13.28 -24.50 7.91
CA TYR A 210 12.81 -25.43 8.95
C TYR A 210 12.32 -26.75 8.34
N CYS A 211 11.44 -26.68 7.32
CA CYS A 211 10.95 -27.86 6.63
C CYS A 211 12.07 -28.68 5.97
N ALA A 212 13.01 -28.00 5.31
CA ALA A 212 14.16 -28.64 4.68
C ALA A 212 15.06 -29.33 5.73
N ALA A 213 15.41 -28.64 6.81
CA ALA A 213 16.23 -29.19 7.88
C ALA A 213 15.59 -30.43 8.53
N LYS A 214 14.28 -30.38 8.81
CA LYS A 214 13.53 -31.52 9.35
C LYS A 214 13.64 -32.76 8.46
N LEU A 215 13.46 -32.59 7.15
CA LEU A 215 13.56 -33.71 6.20
C LEU A 215 14.99 -34.23 6.07
N VAL A 216 15.99 -33.35 6.11
CA VAL A 216 17.42 -33.74 6.11
C VAL A 216 17.76 -34.57 7.34
N ILE A 217 17.36 -34.12 8.54
CA ILE A 217 17.58 -34.86 9.79
C ILE A 217 16.92 -36.24 9.70
N LYS A 218 15.66 -36.32 9.24
CA LYS A 218 14.96 -37.59 9.06
C LYS A 218 15.65 -38.52 8.06
N ALA A 219 16.20 -37.98 6.97
CA ALA A 219 16.94 -38.77 5.99
C ALA A 219 18.24 -39.32 6.58
N MET A 220 18.96 -38.51 7.37
CA MET A 220 20.19 -38.95 8.04
C MET A 220 19.96 -40.03 9.09
N THR A 221 18.83 -39.96 9.83
CA THR A 221 18.51 -40.96 10.84
C THR A 221 17.98 -42.27 10.27
N THR A 222 17.23 -42.22 9.16
CA THR A 222 16.63 -43.42 8.55
C THR A 222 17.50 -44.08 7.50
N GLY A 223 18.44 -43.36 6.88
CA GLY A 223 19.29 -43.86 5.80
C GLY A 223 18.54 -44.25 4.52
N SER A 224 17.23 -43.95 4.42
CA SER A 224 16.40 -44.35 3.28
C SER A 224 16.71 -43.50 2.04
N ASN A 225 16.92 -44.17 0.90
CA ASN A 225 17.12 -43.52 -0.40
C ASN A 225 15.95 -42.60 -0.79
N GLU A 226 14.72 -42.97 -0.44
CA GLU A 226 13.55 -42.11 -0.66
C GLU A 226 13.59 -40.86 0.22
N GLY A 227 13.98 -41.02 1.49
CA GLY A 227 14.16 -39.92 2.42
C GLY A 227 15.23 -38.93 1.96
N ILE A 228 16.36 -39.44 1.46
CA ILE A 228 17.46 -38.62 0.90
C ILE A 228 16.98 -37.84 -0.34
N LYS A 229 16.23 -38.48 -1.25
CA LYS A 229 15.69 -37.82 -2.44
C LYS A 229 14.70 -36.72 -2.08
N LEU A 230 13.82 -36.97 -1.10
CA LEU A 230 12.85 -35.99 -0.61
C LEU A 230 13.54 -34.79 0.07
N ALA A 231 14.54 -35.06 0.90
CA ALA A 231 15.35 -34.01 1.55
C ALA A 231 16.05 -33.11 0.51
N LYS A 232 16.68 -33.69 -0.52
CA LYS A 232 17.30 -32.93 -1.61
C LYS A 232 16.29 -32.01 -2.31
N ARG A 233 15.09 -32.52 -2.64
CA ARG A 233 14.03 -31.70 -3.26
C ARG A 233 13.61 -30.55 -2.34
N SER A 234 13.44 -30.81 -1.04
CA SER A 234 13.05 -29.78 -0.08
C SER A 234 14.12 -28.69 0.09
N VAL A 235 15.41 -29.03 0.05
CA VAL A 235 16.51 -28.04 0.08
C VAL A 235 16.48 -27.17 -1.17
N VAL A 236 16.28 -27.76 -2.36
CA VAL A 236 16.13 -26.99 -3.60
C VAL A 236 14.95 -26.03 -3.50
N GLN A 237 13.80 -26.50 -2.99
CA GLN A 237 12.63 -25.65 -2.76
C GLN A 237 12.93 -24.51 -1.78
N ALA A 238 13.67 -24.75 -0.70
CA ALA A 238 14.05 -23.71 0.25
C ALA A 238 14.98 -22.66 -0.38
N ILE A 239 15.95 -23.08 -1.20
CA ILE A 239 16.83 -22.17 -1.94
C ILE A 239 16.03 -21.33 -2.93
N THR A 240 15.20 -21.97 -3.77
CA THR A 240 14.36 -21.28 -4.75
C THR A 240 13.37 -20.33 -4.08
N GLY A 241 12.71 -20.76 -3.00
CA GLY A 241 11.80 -19.94 -2.22
C GLY A 241 12.49 -18.74 -1.57
N THR A 242 13.72 -18.94 -1.08
CA THR A 242 14.55 -17.84 -0.54
C THR A 242 14.85 -16.81 -1.61
N LEU A 243 15.28 -17.23 -2.80
CA LEU A 243 15.55 -16.32 -3.92
C LEU A 243 14.30 -15.53 -4.32
N HIS A 244 13.14 -16.19 -4.43
CA HIS A 244 11.88 -15.50 -4.76
C HIS A 244 11.51 -14.46 -3.70
N MET A 245 11.61 -14.80 -2.42
CA MET A 245 11.29 -13.88 -1.34
C MET A 245 12.26 -12.70 -1.25
N LEU A 246 13.55 -12.91 -1.54
CA LEU A 246 14.53 -11.82 -1.63
C LEU A 246 14.24 -10.86 -2.80
N VAL A 247 13.76 -11.38 -3.94
CA VAL A 247 13.34 -10.54 -5.07
C VAL A 247 12.11 -9.71 -4.71
N ILE A 248 11.09 -10.30 -4.09
CA ILE A 248 9.88 -9.60 -3.64
C ILE A 248 10.24 -8.50 -2.62
N ALA A 249 11.09 -8.84 -1.65
CA ALA A 249 11.65 -7.91 -0.67
C ALA A 249 12.36 -6.73 -1.35
N TRP A 250 13.21 -6.99 -2.34
CA TRP A 250 13.94 -5.96 -3.06
C TRP A 250 13.02 -5.02 -3.85
N ILE A 251 12.03 -5.57 -4.58
CA ILE A 251 11.04 -4.78 -5.32
C ILE A 251 10.23 -3.90 -4.37
N SER A 252 9.86 -4.41 -3.18
CA SER A 252 9.08 -3.66 -2.19
C SER A 252 9.82 -2.46 -1.57
N ARG A 253 11.13 -2.32 -1.83
CA ARG A 253 11.98 -1.25 -1.31
C ARG A 253 12.13 -0.08 -2.28
N GLN A 254 11.80 -0.27 -3.56
CA GLN A 254 11.80 0.76 -4.60
C GLN A 254 10.52 1.62 -4.53
#